data_AF-A0A959GG63-F1
#
_entry.id   AF-A0A959GG63-F1
#
_cell.length_a   1.000
_cell.length_b   1.000
_cell.length_c   1.000
_cell.angle_alpha   90.00
_cell.angle_beta   90.00
_cell.angle_gamma   90.00
#
_symmetry.space_group_name_H-M   'P 1'
#
loop_
_entity.id
_entity.type
_entity.pdbx_description
1 polymer ?
#
loop_
_entity_poly.entity_id
_entity_poly.type
_entity_poly.pdbx_seq_one_letter_code
_entity_poly.pdbx_strand_id
1 'polypeptide(L)'
;AGNHPRLSVSQWQPYEQPSNLPAAATLQAILDRLDAHALDALQGHTRLIIAPGYRFRIVSGMITNFHQPRSTLLLLIAAMVGDNWRRIYQYALDNDFRFLSYGDSSLLLP
;
A
#
# COMPACT_ATOMS: atom_id res chain seq x y z
N ALA A 1 -12.59 11.82 27.01
CA ALA A 1 -12.30 11.15 25.73
C ALA A 1 -11.66 9.80 26.05
N GLY A 2 -12.34 8.70 25.74
CA GLY A 2 -12.00 7.35 26.20
C GLY A 2 -10.61 6.88 25.76
N ASN A 3 -9.91 6.20 26.66
CA ASN A 3 -8.56 5.67 26.46
C ASN A 3 -8.64 4.39 25.61
N HIS A 4 -8.94 4.53 24.31
CA HIS A 4 -8.94 3.39 23.38
C HIS A 4 -7.50 3.11 22.92
N PRO A 5 -7.04 1.85 22.93
CA PRO A 5 -5.71 1.51 22.43
C PRO A 5 -5.61 1.94 20.95
N ARG A 6 -4.65 2.80 20.63
CA ARG A 6 -4.39 3.25 19.26
C ARG A 6 -4.01 2.05 18.41
N LEU A 7 -4.70 1.85 17.29
CA LEU A 7 -4.35 0.81 16.33
C LEU A 7 -2.98 1.11 15.71
N SER A 8 -2.13 0.10 15.62
CA SER A 8 -0.80 0.21 15.02
C SER A 8 -0.51 -0.97 14.11
N VAL A 9 -0.03 -0.69 12.89
CA VAL A 9 0.48 -1.73 11.98
C VAL A 9 2.01 -1.64 11.94
N SER A 10 2.69 -2.73 12.26
CA SER A 10 4.15 -2.80 12.23
C SER A 10 4.68 -2.87 10.79
N GLN A 11 5.98 -2.63 10.63
CA GLN A 11 6.61 -2.51 9.31
C GLN A 11 6.51 -3.77 8.46
N TRP A 12 6.70 -4.94 9.07
CA TRP A 12 6.76 -6.24 8.39
C TRP A 12 5.61 -7.18 8.76
N GLN A 13 4.62 -6.68 9.50
CA GLN A 13 3.44 -7.43 9.94
C GLN A 13 2.80 -8.35 8.89
N PRO A 14 2.56 -7.93 7.62
CA PRO A 14 1.91 -8.81 6.65
C PRO A 14 2.74 -10.04 6.25
N TYR A 15 4.06 -10.00 6.45
CA TYR A 15 4.98 -11.10 6.12
C TYR A 15 5.20 -12.01 7.33
N GLU A 16 5.17 -11.46 8.55
CA GLU A 16 5.34 -12.20 9.79
C GLU A 16 4.04 -12.88 10.23
N GLN A 17 2.89 -12.23 9.99
CA GLN A 17 1.57 -12.68 10.41
C GLN A 17 0.61 -12.68 9.22
N PRO A 18 0.83 -13.54 8.21
CA PRO A 18 -0.03 -13.60 7.04
C PRO A 18 -1.44 -14.05 7.44
N SER A 19 -2.44 -13.29 7.01
CA SER A 19 -3.86 -13.65 7.18
C SER A 19 -4.46 -14.05 5.85
N ASN A 20 -5.41 -14.98 5.82
CA ASN A 20 -6.18 -15.33 4.62
C ASN A 20 -7.64 -14.87 4.68
N LEU A 21 -7.96 -13.98 5.63
CA LEU A 21 -9.31 -13.43 5.74
C LEU A 21 -9.68 -12.67 4.45
N PRO A 22 -10.89 -12.93 3.90
CA PRO A 22 -11.42 -12.15 2.79
C PRO A 22 -11.54 -10.67 3.15
N ALA A 23 -11.39 -9.78 2.16
CA ALA A 23 -11.49 -8.34 2.38
C ALA A 23 -12.86 -7.94 2.96
N ALA A 24 -13.96 -8.49 2.41
CA ALA A 24 -15.31 -8.23 2.90
C ALA A 24 -15.50 -8.64 4.36
N ALA A 25 -15.02 -9.82 4.77
CA ALA A 25 -15.10 -10.27 6.15
C ALA A 25 -14.26 -9.38 7.10
N THR A 26 -13.09 -8.94 6.64
CA THR A 26 -12.24 -8.00 7.41
C THR A 26 -12.92 -6.64 7.59
N LEU A 27 -13.54 -6.10 6.54
CA LEU A 27 -14.29 -4.86 6.61
C LEU A 27 -15.52 -4.98 7.51
N GLN A 28 -16.23 -6.11 7.47
CA GLN A 28 -17.35 -6.38 8.38
C GLN A 28 -16.88 -6.41 9.85
N ALA A 29 -15.78 -7.10 10.15
CA ALA A 29 -15.22 -7.11 11.50
C ALA A 29 -14.80 -5.72 12.01
N ILE A 30 -14.39 -4.83 11.10
CA ILE A 30 -14.13 -3.42 11.43
C ILE A 30 -15.44 -2.69 11.79
N LEU A 31 -16.52 -2.87 11.00
CA LEU A 31 -17.83 -2.29 11.28
C LEU A 31 -18.40 -2.79 12.61
N ASP A 32 -18.40 -4.10 12.84
CA ASP A 32 -18.90 -4.71 14.07
C ASP A 32 -18.17 -4.14 15.31
N ARG A 33 -16.87 -3.87 15.19
CA ARG A 33 -16.08 -3.24 16.25
C ARG A 33 -16.47 -1.78 16.48
N LEU A 34 -16.73 -1.02 15.40
CA LEU A 34 -17.18 0.36 15.51
C LEU A 34 -18.54 0.43 16.22
N ASP A 35 -19.48 -0.41 15.82
CA ASP A 35 -20.82 -0.50 16.41
C ASP A 35 -20.77 -0.93 17.88
N ALA A 36 -20.01 -1.98 18.20
CA ALA A 36 -19.88 -2.50 19.57
C ALA A 36 -19.27 -1.48 20.55
N HIS A 37 -18.54 -0.49 20.05
CA HIS A 37 -17.91 0.55 20.86
C HIS A 37 -18.52 1.95 20.65
N ALA A 38 -19.60 2.07 19.88
CA ALA A 38 -20.22 3.34 19.50
C ALA A 38 -19.19 4.36 18.98
N LEU A 39 -18.33 3.91 18.05
CA LEU A 39 -17.29 4.72 17.43
C LEU A 39 -17.67 5.07 16.00
N ASP A 40 -17.48 6.32 15.60
CA ASP A 40 -17.73 6.77 14.22
C ASP A 40 -16.52 6.58 13.30
N ALA A 41 -15.33 6.33 13.87
CA ALA A 41 -14.09 6.20 13.12
C ALA A 41 -13.04 5.35 13.85
N LEU A 42 -12.17 4.70 13.08
CA LEU A 42 -10.93 4.12 13.58
C LEU A 42 -9.76 5.08 13.37
N GLN A 43 -8.96 5.24 14.42
CA GLN A 43 -7.70 5.97 14.35
C GLN A 43 -6.52 5.03 14.63
N GLY A 44 -5.49 5.13 13.80
CA GLY A 44 -4.30 4.34 13.94
C GLY A 44 -3.12 4.93 13.18
N HIS A 45 -1.99 4.25 13.27
CA HIS A 45 -0.79 4.58 12.52
C HIS A 45 -0.20 3.32 11.90
N THR A 46 0.58 3.50 10.85
CA THR A 46 1.21 2.41 10.13
C THR A 46 2.66 2.74 9.86
N ARG A 47 3.52 1.72 9.97
CA ARG A 47 4.89 1.74 9.44
C ARG A 47 5.08 0.74 8.31
N LEU A 48 3.97 0.18 7.82
CA LEU A 48 3.92 -0.91 6.85
C LEU A 48 4.82 -0.64 5.64
N ILE A 49 5.70 -1.60 5.33
CA ILE A 49 6.39 -1.66 4.05
C ILE A 49 5.68 -2.66 3.15
N ILE A 50 5.34 -2.19 1.95
CA ILE A 50 4.84 -3.01 0.86
C ILE A 50 6.03 -3.26 -0.08
N ALA A 51 6.39 -4.52 -0.26
CA ALA A 51 7.55 -4.98 -1.00
C ALA A 51 7.17 -6.20 -1.87
N PRO A 52 8.02 -6.60 -2.84
CA PRO A 52 7.74 -7.75 -3.70
C PRO A 52 7.29 -8.99 -2.91
N GLY A 53 6.23 -9.63 -3.39
CA GLY A 53 5.54 -10.73 -2.70
C GLY A 53 4.35 -10.29 -1.83
N TYR A 54 4.10 -8.98 -1.68
CA TYR A 54 2.90 -8.49 -0.99
C TYR A 54 1.62 -8.82 -1.76
N ARG A 55 0.62 -9.35 -1.05
CA ARG A 55 -0.71 -9.63 -1.61
C ARG A 55 -1.63 -8.44 -1.41
N PHE A 56 -1.91 -7.69 -2.48
CA PHE A 56 -2.95 -6.66 -2.47
C PHE A 56 -4.34 -7.29 -2.29
N ARG A 57 -5.14 -6.75 -1.37
CA ARG A 57 -6.48 -7.28 -1.02
C ARG A 57 -7.65 -6.43 -1.48
N ILE A 58 -7.41 -5.13 -1.64
CA ILE A 58 -8.44 -4.12 -1.98
C ILE A 58 -8.00 -3.38 -3.24
N VAL A 59 -6.76 -2.94 -3.29
CA VAL A 59 -6.20 -2.22 -4.43
C VAL A 59 -6.06 -3.15 -5.63
N SER A 60 -6.65 -2.75 -6.77
CA SER A 60 -6.57 -3.48 -8.05
C SER A 60 -5.69 -2.77 -9.09
N GLY A 61 -5.19 -1.58 -8.77
CA GLY A 61 -4.34 -0.77 -9.62
C GLY A 61 -3.93 0.49 -8.88
N MET A 62 -2.87 1.14 -9.35
CA MET A 62 -2.29 2.30 -8.69
C MET A 62 -1.95 3.38 -9.71
N ILE A 63 -2.33 4.62 -9.42
CA ILE A 63 -1.81 5.79 -10.12
C ILE A 63 -0.81 6.46 -9.19
N THR A 64 0.41 6.67 -9.66
CA THR A 64 1.48 7.25 -8.84
C THR A 64 2.58 7.86 -9.70
N ASN A 65 3.34 8.81 -9.15
CA ASN A 65 4.44 9.47 -9.85
C ASN A 65 5.59 8.50 -10.19
N PHE A 66 6.53 8.94 -11.03
CA PHE A 66 7.83 8.28 -11.15
C PHE A 66 8.76 8.68 -9.99
N HIS A 67 9.28 7.68 -9.28
CA HIS A 67 10.06 7.90 -8.07
C HIS A 67 11.56 7.82 -8.34
N GLN A 68 12.40 8.38 -7.47
CA GLN A 68 13.84 8.22 -7.62
C GLN A 68 14.26 6.74 -7.49
N PRO A 69 15.21 6.26 -8.31
CA PRO A 69 15.83 4.96 -8.12
C PRO A 69 16.43 4.82 -6.71
N ARG A 70 16.32 3.63 -6.10
CA ARG A 70 16.76 3.31 -4.72
C ARG A 70 15.92 3.92 -3.59
N SER A 71 14.71 4.41 -3.87
CA SER A 71 13.75 4.78 -2.83
C SER A 71 12.96 3.57 -2.30
N THR A 72 12.44 3.65 -1.07
CA THR A 72 11.52 2.64 -0.51
C THR A 72 10.21 2.56 -1.28
N LEU A 73 9.78 3.66 -1.93
CA LEU A 73 8.60 3.67 -2.80
C LEU A 73 8.76 2.77 -4.01
N LEU A 74 9.99 2.52 -4.48
CA LEU A 74 10.24 1.55 -5.55
C LEU A 74 9.86 0.12 -5.13
N LEU A 75 9.89 -0.21 -3.83
CA LEU A 75 9.40 -1.49 -3.32
C LEU A 75 7.89 -1.63 -3.52
N LEU A 76 7.12 -0.55 -3.32
CA LEU A 76 5.68 -0.53 -3.55
C LEU A 76 5.36 -0.73 -5.04
N ILE A 77 6.10 -0.06 -5.92
CA ILE A 77 5.97 -0.23 -7.38
C ILE A 77 6.27 -1.68 -7.76
N ALA A 78 7.42 -2.21 -7.32
CA ALA A 78 7.83 -3.58 -7.60
C ALA A 78 6.86 -4.63 -7.03
N ALA A 79 6.22 -4.34 -5.89
CA ALA A 79 5.17 -5.19 -5.36
C ALA A 79 3.93 -5.24 -6.26
N MET A 80 3.56 -4.10 -6.89
CA MET A 80 2.38 -4.00 -7.75
C MET A 80 2.57 -4.69 -9.11
N VAL A 81 3.69 -4.45 -9.79
CA VAL A 81 3.90 -4.88 -11.19
C VAL A 81 4.95 -5.98 -11.36
N GLY A 82 5.48 -6.52 -10.26
CA GLY A 82 6.53 -7.53 -10.28
C GLY A 82 7.78 -7.06 -11.01
N ASP A 83 8.45 -7.97 -11.72
CA ASP A 83 9.73 -7.70 -12.41
C ASP A 83 9.64 -6.64 -13.51
N ASN A 84 8.43 -6.27 -13.95
CA ASN A 84 8.22 -5.26 -14.98
C ASN A 84 8.60 -3.84 -14.54
N TRP A 85 8.77 -3.58 -13.23
CA TRP A 85 9.09 -2.23 -12.74
C TRP A 85 10.36 -1.66 -13.39
N ARG A 86 11.37 -2.50 -13.67
CA ARG A 86 12.61 -2.08 -14.32
C ARG A 86 12.37 -1.59 -15.74
N ARG A 87 11.56 -2.33 -16.50
CA ARG A 87 11.21 -1.99 -17.88
C ARG A 87 10.41 -0.69 -17.94
N ILE A 88 9.46 -0.52 -17.02
CA ILE A 88 8.65 0.72 -16.90
C ILE A 88 9.54 1.93 -16.64
N TYR A 89 10.49 1.80 -15.70
CA TYR A 89 11.40 2.87 -15.34
C TYR A 89 12.43 3.16 -16.44
N GLN A 90 12.95 2.13 -17.11
CA GLN A 90 13.86 2.30 -18.23
C GLN A 90 13.16 3.06 -19.37
N TYR A 91 11.92 2.70 -19.70
CA TYR A 91 11.13 3.43 -20.68
C TYR A 91 10.96 4.90 -20.31
N ALA A 92 10.63 5.20 -19.05
CA ALA A 92 10.49 6.58 -18.59
C ALA A 92 11.79 7.39 -18.71
N LEU A 93 12.93 6.77 -18.36
CA LEU A 93 14.26 7.39 -18.51
C LEU A 93 14.64 7.62 -19.96
N ASP A 94 14.35 6.67 -20.85
CA ASP A 94 14.70 6.75 -22.28
C ASP A 94 13.81 7.73 -23.07
N ASN A 95 12.68 8.17 -22.48
CA ASN A 95 11.69 9.05 -23.11
C ASN A 95 11.50 10.39 -22.37
N ASP A 96 12.51 10.82 -21.61
CA ASP A 96 12.55 12.14 -20.93
C ASP A 96 11.35 12.43 -20.02
N PHE A 97 10.78 11.39 -19.39
CA PHE A 97 9.73 11.58 -18.41
C PHE A 97 10.26 12.39 -17.22
N ARG A 98 9.42 13.26 -16.68
CA ARG A 98 9.73 14.04 -15.49
C ARG A 98 9.48 13.18 -14.25
N PHE A 99 10.44 13.11 -13.34
CA PHE A 99 10.33 12.33 -12.10
C PHE A 99 9.92 13.23 -10.92
N LEU A 100 9.61 12.59 -9.79
CA LEU A 100 9.28 13.19 -8.49
C LEU A 100 7.89 13.84 -8.46
N SER A 101 7.60 14.58 -7.39
CA SER A 101 6.26 15.03 -6.99
C SER A 101 5.52 15.87 -8.03
N TYR A 102 6.25 16.56 -8.91
CA TYR A 102 5.70 17.41 -9.97
C TYR A 102 5.98 16.86 -11.37
N GLY A 103 6.46 15.62 -11.44
CA GLY A 103 6.72 14.91 -12.67
C GLY A 103 5.48 14.23 -13.23
N ASP A 104 5.73 13.35 -14.19
CA ASP A 104 4.71 12.53 -14.83
C ASP A 104 4.26 11.39 -13.90
N SER A 105 3.10 10.83 -14.23
CA SER A 105 2.48 9.74 -13.49
C SER A 105 2.46 8.45 -14.29
N SER A 106 2.33 7.34 -13.58
CA SER A 106 2.19 6.00 -14.09
C SER A 106 0.86 5.41 -13.63
N LEU A 107 0.17 4.70 -14.52
CA LEU A 107 -0.90 3.77 -14.18
C LEU A 107 -0.29 2.37 -14.12
N LEU A 108 -0.38 1.73 -12.97
CA LEU A 108 0.18 0.42 -12.68
C LEU A 108 -0.96 -0.56 -12.40
N LEU A 109 -1.04 -1.61 -13.19
CA LEU A 109 -1.99 -2.70 -13.03
C LEU A 109 -1.21 -4.00 -12.75
N PRO A 110 -1.69 -4.88 -11.84
CA PRO A 110 -1.05 -6.16 -11.53
C PRO A 110 -0.96 -7.12 -12.71
#